data_AF-A0A2V2EWQ7-F1
#
_entry.id   AF-A0A2V2EWQ7-F1
#
_cell.length_a   1.000
_cell.length_b   1.000
_cell.length_c   1.000
_cell.angle_alpha   90.00
_cell.angle_beta   90.00
_cell.angle_gamma   90.00
#
_symmetry.space_group_name_H-M   'P 1'
#
loop_
_entity.id
_entity.type
_entity.pdbx_description
1 polymer ?
#
loop_
_entity_poly.entity_id
_entity_poly.type
_entity_poly.pdbx_seq_one_letter_code
_entity_poly.pdbx_strand_id
1 'polypeptide(L)'
;MPEKIVSLLILEKGYFQILANIFIITYLRSDLMLEINTQEQLMIVRLKADLDMTGAKVFKETVDAFLLMNPQIKTLQIDLSAVSFIDSSGLGAIIGRYKNMLLRQGTLSLVNPAPNVCRILEMSGLKKLVSASVSAKEVL
;
A
#
# COMPACT_ATOMS: atom_id res chain seq x y z
N MET A 1 6.68 -20.05 14.68
CA MET A 1 6.80 -18.94 15.66
C MET A 1 7.63 -17.81 15.02
N PRO A 2 6.99 -16.74 14.49
CA PRO A 2 7.63 -15.73 13.66
C PRO A 2 7.99 -14.42 14.41
N GLU A 3 8.01 -14.41 15.75
CA GLU A 3 8.16 -13.16 16.52
C GLU A 3 9.59 -12.59 16.54
N LYS A 4 10.63 -13.37 16.21
CA LYS A 4 12.03 -12.93 16.41
C LYS A 4 12.62 -12.08 15.28
N ILE A 5 12.04 -12.07 14.08
CA ILE A 5 12.62 -11.33 12.94
C ILE A 5 12.23 -9.85 12.96
N VAL A 6 11.06 -9.51 13.52
CA VAL A 6 10.59 -8.11 13.63
C VAL A 6 11.43 -7.32 14.64
N SER A 7 12.00 -7.99 15.66
CA SER A 7 12.82 -7.33 16.68
C SER A 7 14.19 -6.86 16.18
N LEU A 8 14.74 -7.46 15.11
CA LEU A 8 16.09 -7.12 14.65
C LEU A 8 16.15 -5.82 13.83
N LEU A 9 15.05 -5.41 13.19
CA LEU A 9 14.95 -4.14 12.46
C LEU A 9 14.63 -2.93 13.35
N ILE A 10 14.31 -3.16 14.64
CA ILE A 10 13.98 -2.10 15.61
C ILE A 10 15.23 -1.62 16.37
N LEU A 11 16.38 -2.29 16.23
CA LEU A 11 17.46 -2.21 17.22
C LEU A 11 18.60 -1.22 17.00
N GLU A 12 18.64 -0.38 15.96
CA GLU A 12 19.59 0.75 15.94
C GLU A 12 18.95 2.07 15.56
N LYS A 13 18.36 2.72 16.58
CA LYS A 13 17.74 4.06 16.55
C LYS A 13 18.64 5.22 16.09
N GLY A 14 19.85 4.96 15.60
CA GLY A 14 20.83 5.99 15.19
C GLY A 14 20.99 6.19 13.69
N TYR A 15 20.70 5.18 12.85
CA TYR A 15 20.97 5.24 11.40
C TYR A 15 19.79 5.72 10.54
N PHE A 16 18.59 5.83 11.14
CA PHE A 16 17.35 6.11 10.39
C PHE A 16 17.27 7.55 9.85
N GLN A 17 18.07 8.48 10.38
CA GLN A 17 18.02 9.88 9.96
C GLN A 17 18.74 10.14 8.60
N ILE A 18 19.59 9.22 8.13
CA ILE A 18 20.54 9.50 7.03
C ILE A 18 20.03 9.02 5.65
N LEU A 19 19.01 8.16 5.58
CA LEU A 19 18.49 7.61 4.30
C LEU A 19 17.06 8.08 3.98
N ALA A 20 16.76 9.33 4.32
CA ALA A 20 15.40 9.87 4.40
C ALA A 20 14.62 10.03 3.08
N ASN A 21 15.17 9.67 1.90
CA ASN A 21 14.50 10.01 0.63
C ASN A 21 13.96 8.85 -0.21
N ILE A 22 14.33 7.59 0.01
CA ILE A 22 13.74 6.43 -0.68
C ILE A 22 13.90 5.18 0.21
N PHE A 23 12.91 4.86 1.04
CA PHE A 23 12.94 3.64 1.85
C PHE A 23 12.07 2.55 1.21
N ILE A 24 12.66 1.76 0.30
CA ILE A 24 12.02 0.54 -0.21
C ILE A 24 12.16 -0.53 0.87
N ILE A 25 11.16 -0.69 1.74
CA ILE A 25 11.08 -1.90 2.56
C ILE A 25 10.38 -2.98 1.75
N THR A 26 11.11 -4.07 1.50
CA THR A 26 10.52 -5.31 0.99
C THR A 26 10.15 -6.19 2.17
N TYR A 27 8.85 -6.44 2.38
CA TYR A 27 8.39 -7.40 3.38
C TYR A 27 8.20 -8.77 2.72
N LEU A 28 9.00 -9.77 3.13
CA LEU A 28 8.92 -11.14 2.62
C LEU A 28 8.24 -12.03 3.69
N ARG A 29 6.96 -12.35 3.48
CA ARG A 29 6.39 -13.62 3.94
C ARG A 29 6.23 -14.50 2.71
N SER A 30 6.34 -15.81 2.88
CA SER A 30 6.56 -16.85 1.85
C SER A 30 5.86 -16.63 0.49
N ASP A 31 4.70 -15.96 0.47
CA ASP A 31 3.82 -15.87 -0.69
C ASP A 31 3.33 -14.42 -0.99
N LEU A 32 3.88 -13.40 -0.31
CA LEU A 32 3.42 -12.01 -0.45
C LEU A 32 4.58 -11.01 -0.36
N MET A 33 4.72 -10.18 -1.40
CA MET A 33 5.70 -9.10 -1.46
C MET A 33 4.98 -7.74 -1.55
N LEU A 34 5.24 -6.88 -0.56
CA LEU A 34 4.85 -5.47 -0.56
C LEU A 34 6.09 -4.61 -0.78
N GLU A 35 6.00 -3.68 -1.74
CA GLU A 35 6.99 -2.63 -1.93
C GLU A 35 6.35 -1.30 -1.55
N ILE A 36 7.00 -0.56 -0.66
CA ILE A 36 6.54 0.75 -0.21
C ILE A 36 7.60 1.77 -0.56
N ASN A 37 7.20 2.87 -1.18
CA ASN A 37 8.05 4.03 -1.44
C ASN A 37 7.36 5.27 -0.89
N THR A 38 8.13 6.14 -0.22
CA THR A 38 7.63 7.39 0.35
C THR A 38 8.43 8.56 -0.20
N GLN A 39 7.74 9.57 -0.71
CA GLN A 39 8.32 10.82 -1.18
C GLN A 39 7.49 11.98 -0.63
N GLU A 40 8.09 12.82 0.20
CA GLU A 40 7.41 13.95 0.85
C GLU A 40 6.10 13.52 1.58
N GLN A 41 4.94 13.83 0.98
CA GLN A 41 3.61 13.51 1.49
C GLN A 41 2.94 12.34 0.75
N LEU A 42 3.61 11.74 -0.24
CA LEU A 42 3.14 10.61 -1.02
C LEU A 42 3.72 9.31 -0.50
N MET A 43 2.86 8.32 -0.32
CA MET A 43 3.22 6.93 -0.11
C MET A 43 2.66 6.10 -1.26
N ILE A 44 3.53 5.37 -1.95
CA ILE A 44 3.17 4.41 -2.99
C ILE A 44 3.34 3.01 -2.44
N VAL A 45 2.29 2.20 -2.50
CA VAL A 45 2.28 0.80 -2.08
C VAL A 45 2.01 -0.07 -3.31
N ARG A 46 2.97 -0.90 -3.70
CA ARG A 46 2.79 -1.90 -4.75
C ARG A 46 2.59 -3.26 -4.11
N LEU A 47 1.49 -3.91 -4.47
CA LEU A 47 1.18 -5.28 -4.06
C LEU A 47 1.59 -6.26 -5.15
N LYS A 48 2.42 -7.24 -4.80
CA LYS A 48 2.78 -8.37 -5.68
C LYS A 48 2.19 -9.68 -5.16
N ALA A 49 0.91 -9.66 -4.84
CA ALA A 49 0.08 -10.86 -4.68
C ALA A 49 -1.39 -10.46 -4.72
N ASP A 50 -2.26 -11.46 -4.67
CA ASP A 50 -3.70 -11.25 -4.60
C ASP A 50 -4.14 -10.65 -3.27
N LEU A 51 -5.22 -9.87 -3.32
CA LEU A 51 -5.87 -9.29 -2.16
C LEU A 51 -7.00 -10.21 -1.67
N ASP A 52 -6.60 -11.40 -1.22
CA ASP A 52 -7.46 -12.35 -0.50
C ASP A 52 -7.43 -12.09 1.02
N MET A 53 -8.03 -12.96 1.83
CA MET A 53 -7.98 -12.87 3.30
C MET A 53 -6.56 -12.67 3.86
N THR A 54 -5.56 -13.38 3.34
CA THR A 54 -4.17 -13.32 3.82
C THR A 54 -3.48 -12.06 3.33
N GLY A 55 -3.57 -11.78 2.02
CA GLY A 55 -3.02 -10.59 1.40
C GLY A 55 -3.59 -9.30 2.00
N ALA A 56 -4.90 -9.27 2.21
CA ALA A 56 -5.61 -8.16 2.83
C ALA A 56 -5.15 -7.92 4.28
N LYS A 57 -4.91 -8.97 5.07
CA LYS A 57 -4.43 -8.84 6.45
C LYS A 57 -3.01 -8.30 6.54
N VAL A 58 -2.12 -8.69 5.64
CA VAL A 58 -0.74 -8.17 5.65
C VAL A 58 -0.71 -6.74 5.10
N PHE A 59 -1.35 -6.48 3.95
CA PHE A 59 -1.55 -5.12 3.43
C PHE A 59 -2.15 -4.22 4.51
N LYS A 60 -3.21 -4.73 5.16
CA LYS A 60 -3.59 -4.52 6.56
C LYS A 60 -2.61 -3.73 7.44
N GLU A 61 -1.87 -4.55 8.15
CA GLU A 61 -0.97 -4.25 9.24
C GLU A 61 0.22 -3.42 8.75
N THR A 62 0.75 -3.73 7.56
CA THR A 62 1.92 -3.02 7.00
C THR A 62 1.58 -1.58 6.69
N VAL A 63 0.52 -1.29 5.94
CA VAL A 63 0.19 0.10 5.58
C VAL A 63 -0.20 0.93 6.80
N ASP A 64 -0.93 0.35 7.75
CA ASP A 64 -1.28 1.05 8.99
C ASP A 64 -0.03 1.42 9.81
N ALA A 65 0.95 0.51 9.94
CA ALA A 65 2.20 0.77 10.63
C ALA A 65 3.01 1.90 9.95
N PHE A 66 3.10 1.88 8.63
CA PHE A 66 3.81 2.91 7.87
C PHE A 66 3.14 4.28 7.96
N LEU A 67 1.81 4.34 7.86
CA LEU A 67 1.07 5.59 8.05
C LEU A 67 1.23 6.12 9.47
N LEU A 68 1.29 5.26 10.49
CA LEU A 68 1.53 5.65 11.87
C LEU A 68 2.94 6.27 12.05
N MET A 69 3.96 5.68 11.44
CA MET A 69 5.34 6.18 11.49
C MET A 69 5.54 7.47 10.66
N ASN A 70 4.67 7.73 9.68
CA ASN A 70 4.80 8.84 8.74
C ASN A 70 3.55 9.74 8.78
N PRO A 71 3.39 10.59 9.81
CA PRO A 71 2.23 11.48 9.97
C PRO A 71 2.10 12.53 8.85
N GLN A 72 3.19 12.85 8.16
CA GLN A 72 3.24 13.80 7.05
C GLN A 72 2.57 13.29 5.77
N ILE A 73 2.30 11.99 5.65
CA ILE A 73 1.71 11.40 4.44
C ILE A 73 0.25 11.86 4.31
N LYS A 74 -0.04 12.49 3.16
CA LYS A 74 -1.36 13.00 2.77
C LYS A 74 -1.91 12.32 1.53
N THR A 75 -1.09 11.61 0.77
CA THR A 75 -1.53 10.86 -0.41
C THR A 75 -1.05 9.43 -0.33
N LEU A 76 -1.98 8.48 -0.46
CA LEU A 76 -1.70 7.06 -0.52
C LEU A 76 -2.08 6.53 -1.91
N GLN A 77 -1.10 6.13 -2.70
CA GLN A 77 -1.32 5.49 -3.98
C GLN A 77 -1.09 3.98 -3.86
N ILE A 78 -2.06 3.19 -4.28
CA ILE A 78 -1.97 1.74 -4.28
C ILE A 78 -1.85 1.26 -5.73
N ASP A 79 -0.71 0.68 -6.07
CA ASP A 79 -0.45 0.08 -7.37
C ASP A 79 -0.90 -1.39 -7.38
N LEU A 80 -1.88 -1.67 -8.22
CA LEU A 80 -2.54 -2.96 -8.38
C LEU A 80 -2.05 -3.73 -9.62
N SER A 81 -0.96 -3.28 -10.27
CA SER A 81 -0.43 -3.88 -11.50
C SER A 81 -0.07 -5.36 -11.39
N ALA A 82 0.26 -5.85 -10.20
CA ALA A 82 0.57 -7.25 -9.93
C ALA A 82 -0.51 -7.97 -9.09
N VAL A 83 -1.69 -7.37 -8.93
CA VAL A 83 -2.85 -7.98 -8.26
C VAL A 83 -3.75 -8.60 -9.32
N SER A 84 -3.93 -9.91 -9.27
CA SER A 84 -4.77 -10.62 -10.23
C SER A 84 -6.17 -10.91 -9.68
N PHE A 85 -6.33 -10.94 -8.36
CA PHE A 85 -7.59 -11.22 -7.69
C PHE A 85 -7.80 -10.35 -6.45
N ILE A 86 -9.06 -10.02 -6.18
CA ILE A 86 -9.50 -9.29 -4.98
C ILE A 86 -10.84 -9.85 -4.50
N ASP A 87 -10.93 -10.19 -3.21
CA ASP A 87 -12.16 -10.62 -2.55
C ASP A 87 -12.76 -9.52 -1.65
N SER A 88 -13.76 -9.88 -0.85
CA SER A 88 -14.38 -8.97 0.12
C SER A 88 -13.40 -8.48 1.21
N SER A 89 -12.43 -9.30 1.61
CA SER A 89 -11.38 -8.95 2.57
C SER A 89 -10.46 -7.87 1.98
N GLY A 90 -10.04 -8.06 0.73
CA GLY A 90 -9.24 -7.10 -0.03
C GLY A 90 -9.93 -5.75 -0.20
N LEU A 91 -11.19 -5.77 -0.62
CA LEU A 91 -12.02 -4.55 -0.73
C LEU A 91 -12.17 -3.86 0.63
N GLY A 92 -12.44 -4.62 1.70
CA GLY A 92 -12.53 -4.10 3.06
C GLY A 92 -11.23 -3.44 3.53
N ALA A 93 -10.07 -4.00 3.18
CA ALA A 93 -8.78 -3.42 3.51
C ALA A 93 -8.52 -2.09 2.78
N ILE A 94 -8.87 -1.99 1.50
CA ILE A 94 -8.80 -0.73 0.74
C ILE A 94 -9.73 0.32 1.35
N ILE A 95 -10.99 -0.04 1.64
CA ILE A 95 -11.97 0.87 2.24
C ILE A 95 -11.51 1.37 3.61
N GLY A 96 -10.94 0.48 4.43
CA GLY A 96 -10.35 0.85 5.72
C GLY A 96 -9.26 1.92 5.56
N ARG A 97 -8.37 1.75 4.57
CA ARG A 97 -7.33 2.74 4.28
C ARG A 97 -7.85 4.03 3.70
N TYR A 98 -8.88 3.98 2.86
CA TYR A 98 -9.55 5.18 2.38
C TYR A 98 -10.09 6.01 3.57
N LYS A 99 -10.75 5.36 4.53
CA LYS A 99 -11.21 6.04 5.75
C LYS A 99 -10.05 6.61 6.58
N ASN A 100 -8.96 5.87 6.73
CA ASN A 100 -7.76 6.36 7.44
C ASN A 100 -7.18 7.61 6.76
N MET A 101 -7.13 7.65 5.43
CA MET A 101 -6.65 8.82 4.70
C MET A 101 -7.61 10.01 4.82
N LEU A 102 -8.93 9.79 4.82
CA LEU A 102 -9.89 10.86 5.09
C LEU A 102 -9.69 11.49 6.47
N LEU A 103 -9.47 10.68 7.52
CA LEU A 103 -9.18 11.19 8.86
C LEU A 103 -7.89 12.02 8.91
N ARG A 104 -6.94 11.72 8.02
CA ARG A 104 -5.69 12.47 7.84
C ARG A 104 -5.84 13.71 6.96
N GLN A 105 -7.05 14.03 6.49
CA GLN A 105 -7.32 15.07 5.50
C GLN A 105 -6.50 14.85 4.22
N GLY A 106 -6.38 13.59 3.82
CA GLY A 106 -5.61 13.14 2.67
C GLY A 106 -6.44 12.40 1.64
N THR A 107 -5.78 11.86 0.63
CA THR A 107 -6.37 11.17 -0.51
C THR A 107 -5.84 9.75 -0.65
N LEU A 108 -6.64 8.90 -1.28
CA LEU A 108 -6.24 7.55 -1.70
C LEU A 108 -6.59 7.35 -3.17
N SER A 109 -5.64 6.85 -3.94
CA SER A 109 -5.81 6.44 -5.33
C SER A 109 -5.45 4.97 -5.55
N LEU A 110 -6.18 4.31 -6.44
CA LEU A 110 -5.85 3.00 -6.97
C LEU A 110 -5.33 3.18 -8.40
N VAL A 111 -4.17 2.62 -8.72
CA VAL A 111 -3.56 2.72 -10.06
C VAL A 111 -3.30 1.34 -10.64
N ASN A 112 -3.37 1.27 -11.97
CA ASN A 112 -3.06 0.07 -12.76
C ASN A 112 -3.82 -1.22 -12.36
N PRO A 113 -5.13 -1.21 -12.04
CA PRO A 113 -5.85 -2.46 -11.82
C PRO A 113 -5.93 -3.27 -13.11
N ALA A 114 -5.74 -4.59 -13.02
CA ALA A 114 -6.08 -5.52 -14.10
C ALA A 114 -7.58 -5.41 -14.46
N PRO A 115 -8.01 -5.74 -15.71
CA PRO A 115 -9.41 -5.54 -16.13
C PRO A 115 -10.45 -6.23 -15.24
N ASN A 116 -10.14 -7.42 -14.75
CA ASN A 116 -11.01 -8.16 -13.82
C ASN A 116 -11.07 -7.50 -12.43
N VAL A 117 -9.94 -7.04 -11.89
CA VAL A 117 -9.89 -6.28 -10.63
C VAL A 117 -10.64 -4.96 -10.78
N CYS A 118 -10.46 -4.26 -11.91
CA CYS A 118 -11.19 -3.04 -12.22
C CYS A 118 -12.70 -3.28 -12.18
N ARG A 119 -13.21 -4.33 -12.84
CA ARG A 119 -14.63 -4.70 -12.81
C ARG A 119 -15.15 -4.95 -11.39
N ILE A 120 -14.38 -5.62 -10.55
CA ILE A 120 -14.76 -5.85 -9.14
C ILE A 120 -14.83 -4.52 -8.38
N LEU A 121 -13.86 -3.62 -8.57
CA LEU A 121 -13.86 -2.28 -7.98
C LEU A 121 -15.08 -1.45 -8.43
N GLU A 122 -15.47 -1.56 -9.71
CA GLU A 122 -16.67 -0.91 -10.24
C GLU A 122 -17.95 -1.43 -9.59
N MET A 123 -18.13 -2.75 -9.55
CA MET A 123 -19.28 -3.40 -8.91
C MET A 123 -19.37 -3.07 -7.42
N SER A 124 -18.22 -2.80 -6.78
CA SER A 124 -18.12 -2.45 -5.36
C SER A 124 -18.27 -0.95 -5.08
N GLY A 125 -18.53 -0.13 -6.09
CA GLY A 125 -18.65 1.34 -5.95
C GLY A 125 -17.32 2.05 -5.66
N LEU A 126 -16.19 1.37 -5.83
CA LEU A 126 -14.84 1.90 -5.61
C LEU A 126 -14.21 2.48 -6.87
N LYS A 127 -14.92 2.48 -8.01
CA LYS A 127 -14.44 3.06 -9.28
C LYS A 127 -13.90 4.48 -9.12
N LYS A 128 -14.52 5.30 -8.28
CA LYS A 128 -14.10 6.68 -8.01
C LYS A 128 -12.70 6.83 -7.40
N LEU A 129 -12.18 5.76 -6.80
CA LEU A 129 -10.83 5.71 -6.24
C LEU A 129 -9.79 5.33 -7.29
N VAL A 130 -10.23 4.73 -8.41
CA VAL A 130 -9.33 4.39 -9.52
C VAL A 130 -8.97 5.69 -10.23
N SER A 131 -7.69 6.04 -10.18
CA SER A 131 -7.19 7.16 -10.96
C SER A 131 -7.15 6.75 -12.42
N ALA A 132 -7.72 7.59 -13.29
CA ALA A 132 -7.42 7.51 -14.71
C ALA A 132 -5.92 7.69 -14.84
N SER A 133 -5.21 6.64 -15.24
CA SER A 133 -3.78 6.72 -15.50
C SER A 133 -3.56 7.81 -16.55
N VAL A 134 -3.05 8.97 -16.16
CA VAL A 134 -2.15 9.67 -17.07
C VAL A 134 -0.98 8.70 -17.15
N SER A 135 -0.82 8.10 -18.34
CA SER A 135 0.37 7.38 -18.76
C SER A 135 1.57 7.89 -17.99
N ALA A 136 2.34 6.99 -17.40
CA ALA A 136 3.68 7.30 -16.91
C ALA A 136 4.48 7.85 -18.09
N LYS A 137 4.32 9.15 -18.33
CA LYS A 137 5.19 9.94 -19.16
C LYS A 137 6.47 10.01 -18.34
N GLU A 138 7.51 9.43 -18.92
CA GLU A 138 8.89 9.53 -18.51
C GLU A 138 9.16 10.84 -17.76
N VAL A 139 9.56 10.71 -16.51
CA VAL A 139 10.25 11.71 -15.71
C VAL A 139 11.23 10.85 -14.89
N LEU A 140 12.52 10.72 -15.21
CA LEU A 140 13.49 11.45 -16.04
C LEU A 140 14.42 10.44 -16.74
#